data_AF-A0A1N7R8Y4-F1
#
_entry.id   AF-A0A1N7R8Y4-F1
#
_cell.length_a   1.000
_cell.length_b   1.000
_cell.length_c   1.000
_cell.angle_alpha   90.00
_cell.angle_beta   90.00
_cell.angle_gamma   90.00
#
_symmetry.space_group_name_H-M   'P 1'
#
loop_
_entity.id
_entity.type
_entity.pdbx_description
1 polymer ?
#
loop_
_entity_poly.entity_id
_entity_poly.type
_entity_poly.pdbx_seq_one_letter_code
_entity_poly.pdbx_strand_id
1 'polypeptide(L)'
;MSTPKAAKPAAKPAAKARRAQAAAVPAHDHPHDHGPDCGDDCGHDHDHGHAHGPLPDARGIYLISPSSAVRDPATVALARQRLEGQGFKTALDRTALAEHQRFAGTDAQRLASLTRAAKQKLPIVMVTRGGYGMGRLLHAIDWKAMADSGKRFVGMSDFTAFNLALLAQTGAVSYSGATAVQDFGGKKVDDLTEALFGELMRGELEILSFETLDADPVDARGVLWGGNLAMVASLLGTPYMPKIRGGILFLEDVAEHPYRVERMLIQLWQAGILARQKAIVLGRFTDYRLAPHDKGYDMHEVVAWLRKTVKVPVVTGLPYGHVATKATLPIGQKVGIATEKGLAHLVLDEHHH
;
A
#
# COMPACT_ATOMS: atom_id res chain seq x y z
N MET A 1 -1.14 62.68 40.66
CA MET A 1 -0.92 61.64 41.69
C MET A 1 0.06 60.61 41.10
N SER A 2 1.35 60.92 41.00
CA SER A 2 2.44 60.58 41.94
C SER A 2 2.41 59.15 42.51
N THR A 3 3.20 58.27 41.86
CA THR A 3 4.16 57.21 42.31
C THR A 3 4.27 56.84 43.82
N PRO A 4 4.89 55.70 44.25
CA PRO A 4 5.91 54.83 43.58
C PRO A 4 5.66 53.28 43.76
N LYS A 5 6.24 52.33 43.01
CA LYS A 5 7.64 51.83 42.80
C LYS A 5 8.35 51.24 44.05
N ALA A 6 8.53 49.91 44.09
CA ALA A 6 9.62 49.18 44.79
C ALA A 6 9.61 47.71 44.30
N ALA A 7 10.59 47.21 43.52
CA ALA A 7 11.99 46.83 43.83
C ALA A 7 12.13 45.39 44.37
N LYS A 8 12.81 44.55 43.56
CA LYS A 8 13.36 43.21 43.89
C LYS A 8 14.43 43.29 45.00
N PRO A 9 14.80 42.12 45.55
CA PRO A 9 16.23 41.77 45.57
C PRO A 9 16.52 40.41 44.92
N ALA A 10 17.76 40.29 44.44
CA ALA A 10 18.38 39.13 43.83
C ALA A 10 19.53 38.60 44.71
N ALA A 11 20.06 37.43 44.31
CA ALA A 11 21.30 36.73 44.74
C ALA A 11 21.02 35.47 45.59
N LYS A 12 21.70 34.32 45.42
CA LYS A 12 22.78 33.85 44.51
C LYS A 12 22.87 32.28 44.67
N PRO A 13 23.72 31.59 43.88
CA PRO A 13 23.57 30.17 43.55
C PRO A 13 24.42 29.20 44.39
N ALA A 14 24.03 27.93 44.38
CA ALA A 14 24.81 26.76 44.81
C ALA A 14 24.40 25.58 43.89
N ALA A 15 25.21 24.60 43.51
CA ALA A 15 26.64 24.36 43.57
C ALA A 15 26.94 23.26 42.52
N LYS A 16 28.18 23.23 42.03
CA LYS A 16 28.75 22.25 41.10
C LYS A 16 28.62 20.80 41.60
N ALA A 17 28.34 19.89 40.67
CA ALA A 17 28.89 18.53 40.70
C ALA A 17 29.60 18.25 39.36
N ARG A 18 30.92 18.05 39.45
CA ARG A 18 31.83 17.59 38.39
C ARG A 18 32.05 16.10 38.57
N ARG A 19 32.06 15.34 37.46
CA ARG A 19 32.89 14.15 37.12
C ARG A 19 32.15 13.39 36.01
N ALA A 20 32.75 12.88 34.94
CA ALA A 20 34.11 12.95 34.42
C ALA A 20 34.02 12.67 32.91
N GLN A 21 34.80 13.39 32.11
CA GLN A 21 35.17 12.97 30.77
C GLN A 21 36.24 11.87 30.91
N ALA A 22 36.08 10.78 30.16
CA ALA A 22 37.18 9.89 29.82
C ALA A 22 37.46 10.04 28.33
N ALA A 23 38.74 10.26 28.04
CA ALA A 23 39.31 10.63 26.77
C ALA A 23 39.40 9.46 25.79
N ALA A 24 39.39 9.82 24.51
CA ALA A 24 39.84 8.99 23.39
C ALA A 24 41.38 8.94 23.30
N VAL A 25 41.93 7.79 22.88
CA VAL A 25 43.24 7.62 22.22
C VAL A 25 43.19 6.31 21.39
N PRO A 26 44.07 6.07 20.38
CA PRO A 26 43.64 5.93 18.98
C PRO A 26 44.14 4.66 18.27
N ALA A 27 43.73 4.53 17.01
CA ALA A 27 44.41 3.93 15.86
C ALA A 27 44.93 2.48 15.93
N HIS A 28 44.38 1.63 15.04
CA HIS A 28 45.19 0.73 14.23
C HIS A 28 44.73 0.82 12.78
N ASP A 29 45.50 1.56 11.99
CA ASP A 29 45.57 1.44 10.53
C ASP A 29 46.32 0.17 10.18
N HIS A 30 45.76 -0.65 9.30
CA HIS A 30 46.52 -1.57 8.47
C HIS A 30 46.16 -1.30 7.00
N PRO A 31 47.14 -1.00 6.14
CA PRO A 31 46.90 -0.82 4.72
C PRO A 31 46.84 -2.21 4.06
N HIS A 32 45.79 -2.49 3.31
CA HIS A 32 45.83 -3.56 2.32
C HIS A 32 45.74 -2.96 0.92
N ASP A 33 46.83 -3.23 0.22
CA ASP A 33 47.26 -2.85 -1.10
C ASP A 33 46.28 -3.32 -2.18
N HIS A 34 46.11 -2.51 -3.23
CA HIS A 34 45.35 -2.88 -4.43
C HIS A 34 46.31 -3.49 -5.46
N GLY A 35 46.07 -4.75 -5.85
CA GLY A 35 46.64 -5.38 -7.04
C GLY A 35 45.65 -6.38 -7.66
N PRO A 36 45.65 -6.56 -8.99
CA PRO A 36 44.43 -6.88 -9.73
C PRO A 36 44.27 -8.36 -10.14
N ASP A 37 43.01 -8.67 -10.51
CA ASP A 37 42.56 -9.69 -11.47
C ASP A 37 42.05 -11.05 -10.92
N CYS A 38 41.07 -11.59 -11.67
CA CYS A 38 40.17 -12.77 -11.49
C CYS A 38 39.14 -12.66 -10.36
N GLY A 39 37.85 -13.00 -10.50
CA GLY A 39 37.15 -13.86 -11.45
C GLY A 39 36.18 -14.72 -10.62
N ASP A 40 34.90 -14.70 -10.98
CA ASP A 40 33.81 -15.54 -10.46
C ASP A 40 33.30 -15.39 -9.01
N ASP A 41 31.99 -15.14 -8.95
CA ASP A 41 31.00 -15.77 -8.08
C ASP A 41 31.18 -15.69 -6.55
N CYS A 42 30.57 -14.66 -5.94
CA CYS A 42 30.03 -14.78 -4.59
C CYS A 42 28.87 -13.79 -4.40
N GLY A 43 27.66 -14.27 -4.70
CA GLY A 43 26.41 -13.67 -4.23
C GLY A 43 26.35 -13.74 -2.71
N HIS A 44 26.61 -12.61 -2.04
CA HIS A 44 26.31 -12.48 -0.63
C HIS A 44 24.83 -12.12 -0.46
N ASP A 45 24.01 -13.14 -0.24
CA ASP A 45 22.66 -13.00 0.30
C ASP A 45 22.76 -12.43 1.72
N HIS A 46 22.44 -11.14 1.86
CA HIS A 46 22.14 -10.56 3.16
C HIS A 46 20.70 -10.90 3.51
N ASP A 47 20.54 -12.00 4.22
CA ASP A 47 19.29 -12.40 4.86
C ASP A 47 18.96 -11.43 5.99
N HIS A 48 18.13 -10.42 5.69
CA HIS A 48 17.44 -9.63 6.71
C HIS A 48 16.16 -10.36 7.10
N GLY A 49 16.32 -11.40 7.91
CA GLY A 49 15.23 -12.07 8.62
C GLY A 49 14.55 -11.09 9.57
N HIS A 50 13.55 -10.35 9.08
CA HIS A 50 12.57 -9.69 9.93
C HIS A 50 11.63 -10.76 10.45
N ALA A 51 11.97 -11.33 11.61
CA ALA A 51 11.06 -12.15 12.38
C ALA A 51 9.78 -11.35 12.65
N HIS A 52 8.67 -11.76 12.04
CA HIS A 52 7.35 -11.23 12.31
C HIS A 52 6.94 -11.67 13.71
N GLY A 53 7.28 -10.85 14.72
CA GLY A 53 6.73 -11.03 16.07
C GLY A 53 5.20 -10.97 16.04
N PRO A 54 4.52 -11.56 17.05
CA PRO A 54 3.06 -11.59 17.10
C PRO A 54 2.49 -10.19 16.90
N LEU A 55 1.62 -10.07 15.90
CA LEU A 55 1.11 -8.79 15.43
C LEU A 55 0.41 -8.06 16.58
N PRO A 56 0.72 -6.77 16.84
CA PRO A 56 0.09 -6.02 17.89
C PRO A 56 -1.41 -6.02 17.69
N ASP A 57 -2.13 -6.28 18.77
CA ASP A 57 -3.58 -6.32 18.88
C ASP A 57 -4.29 -5.35 17.91
N ALA A 58 -4.75 -5.90 16.78
CA ALA A 58 -5.21 -5.17 15.61
C ALA A 58 -6.60 -4.53 15.77
N ARG A 59 -7.00 -4.19 16.99
CA ARG A 59 -8.38 -3.80 17.34
C ARG A 59 -8.68 -2.31 17.16
N GLY A 60 -7.89 -1.56 16.38
CA GLY A 60 -8.04 -0.11 16.25
C GLY A 60 -7.78 0.44 14.86
N ILE A 61 -8.73 1.21 14.32
CA ILE A 61 -8.70 1.81 12.99
C ILE A 61 -8.77 3.34 13.09
N TYR A 62 -7.77 4.02 12.53
CA TYR A 62 -7.77 5.46 12.33
C TYR A 62 -8.13 5.80 10.88
N LEU A 63 -9.21 6.54 10.68
CA LEU A 63 -9.72 6.89 9.37
C LEU A 63 -9.17 8.24 8.89
N ILE A 64 -8.61 8.28 7.67
CA ILE A 64 -8.07 9.50 7.03
C ILE A 64 -8.59 9.68 5.61
N SER A 65 -8.50 10.89 5.06
CA SER A 65 -8.92 11.19 3.68
C SER A 65 -7.81 11.92 2.93
N PRO A 66 -6.81 11.21 2.38
CA PRO A 66 -5.68 11.86 1.69
C PRO A 66 -5.97 12.16 0.20
N SER A 67 -7.07 11.64 -0.34
CA SER A 67 -7.48 11.74 -1.75
C SER A 67 -8.66 12.70 -1.95
N SER A 68 -9.78 12.23 -2.50
CA SER A 68 -10.96 13.04 -2.80
C SER A 68 -11.86 13.24 -1.59
N ALA A 69 -12.61 14.34 -1.59
CA ALA A 69 -13.60 14.67 -0.57
C ALA A 69 -14.66 13.56 -0.40
N VAL A 70 -15.06 13.35 0.84
CA VAL A 70 -16.21 12.50 1.19
C VAL A 70 -17.48 13.27 0.83
N ARG A 71 -18.28 12.75 -0.12
CA ARG A 71 -19.48 13.44 -0.60
C ARG A 71 -20.63 13.46 0.40
N ASP A 72 -20.72 12.41 1.20
CA ASP A 72 -21.76 12.25 2.22
C ASP A 72 -21.10 11.81 3.53
N PRO A 73 -20.94 12.72 4.51
CA PRO A 73 -20.41 12.40 5.83
C PRO A 73 -21.13 11.27 6.55
N ALA A 74 -22.42 11.03 6.28
CA ALA A 74 -23.18 9.95 6.90
C ALA A 74 -22.63 8.56 6.54
N THR A 75 -22.06 8.41 5.34
CA THR A 75 -21.41 7.15 4.93
C THR A 75 -20.19 6.82 5.78
N VAL A 76 -19.42 7.83 6.23
CA VAL A 76 -18.28 7.62 7.14
C VAL A 76 -18.76 7.24 8.53
N ALA A 77 -19.85 7.86 9.01
CA ALA A 77 -20.44 7.48 10.30
C ALA A 77 -20.95 6.03 10.28
N LEU A 78 -21.64 5.63 9.21
CA LEU A 78 -22.13 4.27 9.01
C LEU A 78 -20.98 3.26 8.92
N ALA A 79 -19.92 3.60 8.18
CA ALA A 79 -18.72 2.77 8.08
C ALA A 79 -18.10 2.50 9.45
N ARG A 80 -17.96 3.55 10.26
CA ARG A 80 -17.43 3.45 11.62
C ARG A 80 -18.29 2.55 12.51
N GLN A 81 -19.60 2.74 12.47
CA GLN A 81 -20.55 1.90 13.23
C GLN A 81 -20.41 0.41 12.87
N ARG A 82 -20.29 0.09 11.58
CA ARG A 82 -20.16 -1.31 11.11
C ARG A 82 -18.82 -1.94 11.47
N LEU A 83 -17.72 -1.18 11.31
CA LEU A 83 -16.40 -1.60 11.78
C LEU A 83 -16.38 -1.81 13.32
N GLU A 84 -17.10 -0.99 14.07
CA GLU A 84 -17.29 -1.19 15.52
C GLU A 84 -18.09 -2.46 15.83
N GLY A 85 -19.11 -2.77 15.03
CA GLY A 85 -19.83 -4.05 15.08
C GLY A 85 -18.92 -5.27 14.86
N GLN A 86 -17.85 -5.12 14.08
CA GLN A 86 -16.82 -6.14 13.86
C GLN A 86 -15.74 -6.20 14.96
N GLY A 87 -15.90 -5.41 16.03
CA GLY A 87 -14.98 -5.39 17.16
C GLY A 87 -13.73 -4.51 16.95
N PHE A 88 -13.73 -3.61 15.97
CA PHE A 88 -12.69 -2.57 15.84
C PHE A 88 -13.09 -1.30 16.59
N LYS A 89 -12.14 -0.67 17.29
CA LYS A 89 -12.30 0.70 17.78
C LYS A 89 -11.99 1.68 16.65
N THR A 90 -12.85 2.66 16.40
CA THR A 90 -12.61 3.64 15.33
C THR A 90 -12.32 5.04 15.86
N ALA A 91 -11.43 5.76 15.18
CA ALA A 91 -11.25 7.20 15.35
C ALA A 91 -11.12 7.87 13.97
N LEU A 92 -11.67 9.07 13.84
CA LEU A 92 -11.66 9.83 12.59
C LEU A 92 -10.69 11.00 12.70
N ASP A 93 -9.85 11.20 11.68
CA ASP A 93 -9.01 12.38 11.62
C ASP A 93 -9.85 13.66 11.52
N ARG A 94 -9.41 14.70 12.24
CA ARG A 94 -10.12 15.99 12.33
C ARG A 94 -10.31 16.71 10.98
N THR A 95 -9.54 16.35 9.94
CA THR A 95 -9.67 16.88 8.58
C THR A 95 -10.25 15.87 7.58
N ALA A 96 -10.69 14.69 8.02
CA ALA A 96 -11.18 13.65 7.12
C ALA A 96 -12.43 14.06 6.31
N LEU A 97 -13.21 15.01 6.82
CA LEU A 97 -14.39 15.58 6.16
C LEU A 97 -14.16 17.01 5.64
N ALA A 98 -12.91 17.49 5.65
CA ALA A 98 -12.60 18.78 5.05
C ALA A 98 -12.84 18.72 3.54
N GLU A 99 -13.20 19.85 2.94
CA GLU A 99 -13.41 19.96 1.51
C GLU A 99 -12.62 21.13 0.95
N HIS A 100 -11.95 20.89 -0.16
CA HIS A 100 -11.33 21.93 -0.96
C HIS A 100 -11.38 21.49 -2.42
N GLN A 101 -12.27 22.12 -3.21
CA GLN A 101 -12.60 21.64 -4.55
C GLN A 101 -13.03 20.16 -4.50
N ARG A 102 -12.39 19.27 -5.28
CA ARG A 102 -12.66 17.82 -5.24
C ARG A 102 -11.91 17.07 -4.14
N PHE A 103 -11.01 17.73 -3.41
CA PHE A 103 -10.09 17.10 -2.47
C PHE A 103 -10.61 17.15 -1.05
N ALA A 104 -10.20 16.19 -0.22
CA ALA A 104 -10.54 16.13 1.20
C ALA A 104 -9.73 17.15 2.04
N GLY A 105 -9.87 18.44 1.71
CA GLY A 105 -9.07 19.54 2.23
C GLY A 105 -7.89 19.89 1.33
N THR A 106 -7.18 20.96 1.70
CA THR A 106 -5.97 21.44 1.03
C THR A 106 -4.84 20.40 1.05
N ASP A 107 -3.84 20.54 0.18
CA ASP A 107 -2.69 19.62 0.15
C ASP A 107 -1.98 19.57 1.52
N ALA A 108 -1.86 20.72 2.20
CA ALA A 108 -1.29 20.80 3.55
C ALA A 108 -2.13 20.05 4.60
N GLN A 109 -3.46 20.12 4.54
CA GLN A 109 -4.34 19.39 5.45
C GLN A 109 -4.24 17.87 5.22
N ARG A 110 -4.26 17.43 3.96
CA ARG A 110 -4.17 16.01 3.59
C ARG A 110 -2.79 15.44 3.97
N LEU A 111 -1.70 16.15 3.70
CA LEU A 111 -0.37 15.77 4.14
C LEU A 111 -0.26 15.68 5.67
N ALA A 112 -0.75 16.70 6.37
CA ALA A 112 -0.74 16.71 7.84
C ALA A 112 -1.60 15.57 8.44
N SER A 113 -2.61 15.07 7.72
CA SER A 113 -3.39 13.90 8.14
C SER A 113 -2.55 12.62 8.13
N LEU A 114 -1.67 12.43 7.14
CA LEU A 114 -0.73 11.30 7.07
C LEU A 114 0.27 11.39 8.23
N THR A 115 0.84 12.57 8.49
CA THR A 115 1.75 12.78 9.63
C THR A 115 1.07 12.47 10.97
N ARG A 116 -0.21 12.84 11.15
CA ARG A 116 -0.96 12.49 12.35
C ARG A 116 -1.24 11.00 12.42
N ALA A 117 -1.59 10.36 11.31
CA ALA A 117 -1.84 8.93 11.24
C ALA A 117 -0.62 8.09 11.64
N ALA A 118 0.58 8.43 11.18
CA ALA A 118 1.82 7.77 11.59
C ALA A 118 2.09 7.89 13.10
N LYS A 119 1.63 8.98 13.75
CA LYS A 119 1.77 9.21 15.19
C LYS A 119 0.59 8.71 16.03
N GLN A 120 -0.46 8.18 15.41
CA GLN A 120 -1.63 7.69 16.13
C GLN A 120 -1.30 6.44 16.95
N LYS A 121 -2.09 6.17 17.99
CA LYS A 121 -1.93 4.94 18.78
C LYS A 121 -2.59 3.73 18.12
N LEU A 122 -3.62 3.95 17.31
CA LEU A 122 -4.33 2.87 16.63
C LEU A 122 -3.43 2.22 15.57
N PRO A 123 -3.39 0.87 15.46
CA PRO A 123 -2.45 0.16 14.60
C PRO A 123 -2.79 0.22 13.10
N ILE A 124 -4.07 0.40 12.75
CA ILE A 124 -4.54 0.41 11.36
C ILE A 124 -4.87 1.85 10.97
N VAL A 125 -4.43 2.26 9.78
CA VAL A 125 -4.79 3.53 9.14
C VAL A 125 -5.57 3.18 7.87
N MET A 126 -6.87 3.47 7.85
CA MET A 126 -7.75 3.18 6.71
C MET A 126 -8.13 4.47 6.00
N VAL A 127 -8.06 4.49 4.67
CA VAL A 127 -8.60 5.63 3.91
C VAL A 127 -10.12 5.59 3.88
N THR A 128 -10.75 6.75 3.95
CA THR A 128 -12.20 6.87 3.78
C THR A 128 -12.62 6.46 2.37
N ARG A 129 -11.87 6.90 1.36
CA ARG A 129 -12.10 6.59 -0.06
C ARG A 129 -10.84 6.89 -0.89
N GLY A 130 -10.81 6.34 -2.10
CA GLY A 130 -9.87 6.76 -3.16
C GLY A 130 -10.34 8.02 -3.89
N GLY A 131 -10.12 8.08 -5.21
CA GLY A 131 -10.54 9.17 -6.08
C GLY A 131 -9.37 9.77 -6.84
N TYR A 132 -8.95 10.97 -6.46
CA TYR A 132 -7.78 11.64 -7.03
C TYR A 132 -7.20 12.61 -6.00
N GLY A 133 -5.88 12.57 -5.82
CA GLY A 133 -5.16 13.54 -5.02
C GLY A 133 -3.80 13.06 -4.49
N MET A 134 -3.57 11.75 -4.40
CA MET A 134 -2.33 11.21 -3.83
C MET A 134 -1.06 11.65 -4.57
N GLY A 135 -1.10 11.69 -5.90
CA GLY A 135 0.03 12.12 -6.73
C GLY A 135 0.55 13.53 -6.39
N ARG A 136 -0.31 14.42 -5.86
CA ARG A 136 0.09 15.78 -5.42
C ARG A 136 0.93 15.77 -4.15
N LEU A 137 0.87 14.70 -3.37
CA LEU A 137 1.43 14.64 -2.01
C LEU A 137 2.74 13.86 -1.94
N LEU A 138 3.02 12.97 -2.91
CA LEU A 138 4.11 11.98 -2.78
C LEU A 138 5.48 12.58 -2.45
N HIS A 139 5.80 13.74 -3.01
CA HIS A 139 7.07 14.46 -2.80
C HIS A 139 7.23 15.08 -1.41
N ALA A 140 6.15 15.26 -0.68
CA ALA A 140 6.14 15.91 0.62
C ALA A 140 5.92 14.93 1.78
N ILE A 141 5.64 13.66 1.49
CA ILE A 141 5.45 12.61 2.51
C ILE A 141 6.81 12.21 3.08
N ASP A 142 6.90 12.21 4.41
CA ASP A 142 8.02 11.61 5.13
C ASP A 142 7.84 10.09 5.14
N TRP A 143 8.37 9.43 4.11
CA TRP A 143 8.23 7.99 3.90
C TRP A 143 8.90 7.17 5.02
N LYS A 144 10.02 7.65 5.56
CA LYS A 144 10.68 6.98 6.69
C LYS A 144 9.78 7.01 7.93
N ALA A 145 9.16 8.15 8.24
CA ALA A 145 8.21 8.22 9.35
C ALA A 145 6.97 7.34 9.12
N MET A 146 6.51 7.17 7.88
CA MET A 146 5.43 6.21 7.59
C MET A 146 5.88 4.78 7.86
N ALA A 147 7.06 4.37 7.40
CA ALA A 147 7.60 3.03 7.63
C ALA A 147 7.86 2.74 9.12
N ASP A 148 8.55 3.66 9.81
CA ASP A 148 8.91 3.55 11.23
C ASP A 148 7.68 3.49 12.15
N SER A 149 6.51 3.95 11.67
CA SER A 149 5.28 3.96 12.47
C SER A 149 4.71 2.57 12.78
N GLY A 150 5.13 1.55 12.03
CA GLY A 150 4.60 0.18 12.14
C GLY A 150 3.10 0.06 11.86
N LYS A 151 2.50 1.05 11.19
CA LYS A 151 1.06 1.06 10.88
C LYS A 151 0.74 0.16 9.71
N ARG A 152 -0.44 -0.45 9.76
CA ARG A 152 -1.07 -1.04 8.58
C ARG A 152 -1.82 0.05 7.83
N PHE A 153 -1.22 0.60 6.79
CA PHE A 153 -1.89 1.53 5.89
C PHE A 153 -2.75 0.76 4.90
N VAL A 154 -4.07 1.01 4.89
CA VAL A 154 -5.05 0.30 4.08
C VAL A 154 -5.79 1.27 3.15
N GLY A 155 -5.77 0.97 1.86
CA GLY A 155 -6.58 1.66 0.87
C GLY A 155 -6.33 1.16 -0.56
N MET A 156 -7.23 1.48 -1.48
CA MET A 156 -7.16 1.07 -2.89
C MET A 156 -7.36 2.25 -3.85
N SER A 157 -7.43 1.99 -5.16
CA SER A 157 -7.68 2.99 -6.20
C SER A 157 -6.56 4.05 -6.18
N ASP A 158 -6.85 5.35 -6.06
CA ASP A 158 -5.84 6.43 -5.92
C ASP A 158 -4.80 6.18 -4.81
N PHE A 159 -5.17 5.46 -3.74
CA PHE A 159 -4.23 5.12 -2.65
C PHE A 159 -3.17 4.08 -3.05
N THR A 160 -3.33 3.43 -4.20
CA THR A 160 -2.26 2.61 -4.83
C THR A 160 -0.97 3.41 -4.94
N ALA A 161 -1.04 4.72 -5.24
CA ALA A 161 0.14 5.57 -5.30
C ALA A 161 0.89 5.67 -3.96
N PHE A 162 0.17 5.70 -2.82
CA PHE A 162 0.79 5.65 -1.50
C PHE A 162 1.44 4.28 -1.26
N ASN A 163 0.69 3.20 -1.51
CA ASN A 163 1.15 1.83 -1.25
C ASN A 163 2.45 1.52 -2.00
N LEU A 164 2.50 1.87 -3.30
CA LEU A 164 3.67 1.66 -4.14
C LEU A 164 4.82 2.61 -3.77
N ALA A 165 4.53 3.86 -3.44
CA ALA A 165 5.57 4.80 -3.01
C ALA A 165 6.22 4.36 -1.69
N LEU A 166 5.43 3.90 -0.71
CA LEU A 166 5.96 3.36 0.55
C LEU A 166 6.90 2.18 0.29
N LEU A 167 6.45 1.23 -0.54
CA LEU A 167 7.28 0.09 -0.94
C LEU A 167 8.57 0.54 -1.64
N ALA A 168 8.48 1.46 -2.61
CA ALA A 168 9.63 1.93 -3.38
C ALA A 168 10.66 2.69 -2.54
N GLN A 169 10.19 3.45 -1.54
CA GLN A 169 11.03 4.35 -0.75
C GLN A 169 11.64 3.65 0.47
N THR A 170 10.96 2.66 1.05
CA THR A 170 11.39 2.06 2.33
C THR A 170 11.33 0.55 2.38
N GLY A 171 10.78 -0.13 1.36
CA GLY A 171 10.54 -1.57 1.40
C GLY A 171 9.40 -1.99 2.35
N ALA A 172 8.70 -1.05 2.99
CA ALA A 172 7.70 -1.36 4.00
C ALA A 172 6.39 -1.87 3.37
N VAL A 173 5.73 -2.78 4.09
CA VAL A 173 4.46 -3.38 3.68
C VAL A 173 3.30 -2.42 3.93
N SER A 174 2.40 -2.33 2.96
CA SER A 174 1.08 -1.68 3.07
C SER A 174 0.00 -2.64 2.60
N TYR A 175 -1.27 -2.23 2.62
CA TYR A 175 -2.39 -3.10 2.31
C TYR A 175 -3.32 -2.44 1.30
N SER A 176 -3.64 -3.18 0.24
CA SER A 176 -4.59 -2.75 -0.78
C SER A 176 -5.88 -3.52 -0.63
N GLY A 177 -7.01 -2.84 -0.40
CA GLY A 177 -8.26 -3.51 -0.04
C GLY A 177 -9.37 -2.54 0.29
N ALA A 178 -10.22 -2.93 1.24
CA ALA A 178 -11.43 -2.19 1.61
C ALA A 178 -11.16 -0.74 2.05
N THR A 179 -12.10 0.14 1.74
CA THR A 179 -12.15 1.55 2.14
C THR A 179 -13.42 1.81 2.95
N ALA A 180 -13.36 2.81 3.83
CA ALA A 180 -14.47 3.02 4.77
C ALA A 180 -15.80 3.30 4.05
N VAL A 181 -15.82 4.24 3.09
CA VAL A 181 -17.06 4.70 2.46
C VAL A 181 -17.65 3.66 1.52
N GLN A 182 -16.85 3.07 0.64
CA GLN A 182 -17.37 2.16 -0.39
C GLN A 182 -17.84 0.84 0.23
N ASP A 183 -17.05 0.29 1.15
CA ASP A 183 -17.22 -1.11 1.58
C ASP A 183 -17.99 -1.22 2.89
N PHE A 184 -17.76 -0.29 3.83
CA PHE A 184 -18.46 -0.28 5.12
C PHE A 184 -19.54 0.80 5.20
N GLY A 185 -19.45 1.87 4.40
CA GLY A 185 -20.41 2.98 4.36
C GLY A 185 -21.49 2.86 3.28
N GLY A 186 -21.43 1.81 2.45
CA GLY A 186 -22.37 1.54 1.37
C GLY A 186 -23.74 1.05 1.85
N LYS A 187 -24.66 0.76 0.92
CA LYS A 187 -26.01 0.27 1.27
C LYS A 187 -25.95 -1.07 2.02
N LYS A 188 -25.08 -1.97 1.58
CA LYS A 188 -24.79 -3.27 2.19
C LYS A 188 -23.29 -3.45 2.29
N VAL A 189 -22.86 -4.16 3.33
CA VAL A 189 -21.49 -4.69 3.43
C VAL A 189 -21.51 -6.05 2.74
N ASP A 190 -20.46 -6.35 2.00
CA ASP A 190 -20.25 -7.68 1.44
C ASP A 190 -19.58 -8.56 2.50
N ASP A 191 -20.24 -9.65 2.89
CA ASP A 191 -19.82 -10.49 4.02
C ASP A 191 -18.41 -11.05 3.85
N LEU A 192 -18.03 -11.40 2.62
CA LEU A 192 -16.71 -11.94 2.31
C LEU A 192 -15.63 -10.85 2.39
N THR A 193 -15.92 -9.63 1.93
CA THR A 193 -15.02 -8.49 2.08
C THR A 193 -14.78 -8.15 3.55
N GLU A 194 -15.84 -8.19 4.35
CA GLU A 194 -15.78 -8.00 5.80
C GLU A 194 -14.92 -9.07 6.47
N ALA A 195 -15.15 -10.35 6.18
CA ALA A 195 -14.37 -11.46 6.72
C ALA A 195 -12.89 -11.37 6.32
N LEU A 196 -12.58 -11.24 5.03
CA LEU A 196 -11.21 -11.16 4.51
C LEU A 196 -10.44 -9.96 5.07
N PHE A 197 -11.10 -8.80 5.20
CA PHE A 197 -10.50 -7.64 5.84
C PHE A 197 -10.20 -7.91 7.32
N GLY A 198 -11.18 -8.46 8.05
CA GLY A 198 -11.05 -8.79 9.47
C GLY A 198 -9.91 -9.75 9.76
N GLU A 199 -9.91 -10.90 9.08
CA GLU A 199 -8.93 -11.98 9.23
C GLU A 199 -7.52 -11.48 8.87
N LEU A 200 -7.34 -10.80 7.73
CA LEU A 200 -6.02 -10.28 7.35
C LEU A 200 -5.51 -9.23 8.35
N MET A 201 -6.38 -8.32 8.81
CA MET A 201 -5.98 -7.34 9.80
C MET A 201 -5.63 -7.97 11.15
N ARG A 202 -6.23 -9.11 11.51
CA ARG A 202 -5.87 -9.86 12.72
C ARG A 202 -4.67 -10.79 12.53
N GLY A 203 -4.23 -11.01 11.29
CA GLY A 203 -3.14 -11.96 10.98
C GLY A 203 -3.61 -13.40 10.94
N GLU A 204 -4.89 -13.62 10.64
CA GLU A 204 -5.55 -14.93 10.62
C GLU A 204 -5.74 -15.47 9.19
N LEU A 205 -5.58 -14.61 8.16
CA LEU A 205 -5.73 -15.00 6.76
C LEU A 205 -4.40 -15.47 6.17
N GLU A 206 -4.23 -16.78 6.03
CA GLU A 206 -3.03 -17.40 5.48
C GLU A 206 -3.10 -17.63 3.97
N ILE A 207 -4.26 -18.04 3.45
CA ILE A 207 -4.45 -18.38 2.03
C ILE A 207 -5.75 -17.77 1.51
N LEU A 208 -5.66 -17.05 0.39
CA LEU A 208 -6.81 -16.61 -0.38
C LEU A 208 -7.00 -17.53 -1.60
N SER A 209 -8.09 -18.30 -1.61
CA SER A 209 -8.45 -19.14 -2.75
C SER A 209 -9.57 -18.49 -3.56
N PHE A 210 -9.50 -18.56 -4.89
CA PHE A 210 -10.53 -17.99 -5.76
C PHE A 210 -10.68 -18.75 -7.07
N GLU A 211 -11.88 -18.67 -7.65
CA GLU A 211 -12.20 -19.29 -8.92
C GLU A 211 -11.51 -18.57 -10.08
N THR A 212 -10.99 -19.37 -11.02
CA THR A 212 -10.41 -18.89 -12.26
C THR A 212 -10.73 -19.87 -13.39
N LEU A 213 -11.28 -19.37 -14.49
CA LEU A 213 -11.72 -20.22 -15.61
C LEU A 213 -10.64 -20.39 -16.68
N ASP A 214 -9.68 -19.46 -16.74
CA ASP A 214 -8.72 -19.36 -17.83
C ASP A 214 -7.30 -19.01 -17.37
N ALA A 215 -6.95 -19.30 -16.11
CA ALA A 215 -5.58 -19.06 -15.62
C ALA A 215 -4.53 -19.90 -16.36
N ASP A 216 -3.39 -19.26 -16.66
CA ASP A 216 -2.19 -19.98 -17.08
C ASP A 216 -1.62 -20.77 -15.88
N PRO A 217 -1.07 -21.99 -16.10
CA PRO A 217 -0.40 -22.75 -15.04
C PRO A 217 0.75 -21.96 -14.43
N VAL A 218 0.73 -21.81 -13.11
CA VAL A 218 1.81 -21.20 -12.34
C VAL A 218 1.92 -21.83 -10.96
N ASP A 219 3.17 -21.99 -10.51
CA ASP A 219 3.54 -22.14 -9.11
C ASP A 219 4.80 -21.31 -8.90
N ALA A 220 4.65 -20.21 -8.18
CA ALA A 220 5.73 -19.25 -7.99
C ALA A 220 5.65 -18.56 -6.64
N ARG A 221 6.80 -18.09 -6.17
CA ARG A 221 6.95 -17.17 -5.03
C ARG A 221 7.53 -15.85 -5.50
N GLY A 222 7.07 -14.76 -4.89
CA GLY A 222 7.53 -13.42 -5.22
C GLY A 222 6.91 -12.34 -4.34
N VAL A 223 7.45 -11.14 -4.43
CA VAL A 223 6.86 -9.97 -3.76
C VAL A 223 5.54 -9.62 -4.45
N LEU A 224 4.45 -9.56 -3.69
CA LEU A 224 3.15 -9.09 -4.15
C LEU A 224 3.18 -7.57 -4.30
N TRP A 225 2.83 -7.07 -5.48
CA TRP A 225 2.75 -5.63 -5.71
C TRP A 225 1.76 -5.31 -6.82
N GLY A 226 1.34 -4.05 -6.92
CA GLY A 226 0.38 -3.59 -7.93
C GLY A 226 -0.80 -2.84 -7.31
N GLY A 227 -1.98 -2.98 -7.91
CA GLY A 227 -3.19 -2.24 -7.53
C GLY A 227 -3.95 -1.73 -8.75
N ASN A 228 -4.42 -0.49 -8.65
CA ASN A 228 -5.09 0.17 -9.77
C ASN A 228 -4.12 0.46 -10.92
N LEU A 229 -4.39 -0.06 -12.11
CA LEU A 229 -3.50 0.00 -13.28
C LEU A 229 -3.18 1.44 -13.69
N ALA A 230 -4.17 2.32 -13.77
CA ALA A 230 -3.94 3.74 -14.04
C ALA A 230 -2.98 4.38 -13.04
N MET A 231 -3.12 4.06 -11.75
CA MET A 231 -2.19 4.54 -10.73
C MET A 231 -0.79 3.93 -10.88
N VAL A 232 -0.66 2.62 -11.16
CA VAL A 232 0.64 1.98 -11.43
C VAL A 232 1.34 2.66 -12.61
N ALA A 233 0.63 2.85 -13.72
CA ALA A 233 1.15 3.50 -14.92
C ALA A 233 1.57 4.95 -14.64
N SER A 234 0.82 5.69 -13.81
CA SER A 234 1.13 7.08 -13.47
C SER A 234 2.45 7.28 -12.70
N LEU A 235 2.95 6.25 -12.03
CA LEU A 235 4.22 6.31 -11.29
C LEU A 235 5.44 6.01 -12.17
N LEU A 236 5.24 5.54 -13.40
CA LEU A 236 6.35 5.17 -14.27
C LEU A 236 7.28 6.35 -14.54
N GLY A 237 8.58 6.14 -14.35
CA GLY A 237 9.59 7.20 -14.48
C GLY A 237 9.76 8.10 -13.26
N THR A 238 8.99 7.89 -12.19
CA THR A 238 9.13 8.62 -10.92
C THR A 238 9.95 7.84 -9.89
N PRO A 239 10.45 8.48 -8.82
CA PRO A 239 11.10 7.79 -7.69
C PRO A 239 10.17 6.85 -6.91
N TYR A 240 8.85 6.93 -7.13
CA TYR A 240 7.84 6.19 -6.38
C TYR A 240 7.45 4.87 -7.03
N MET A 241 8.04 4.51 -8.18
CA MET A 241 7.80 3.23 -8.84
C MET A 241 8.68 2.12 -8.22
N PRO A 242 8.09 1.06 -7.63
CA PRO A 242 8.86 -0.06 -7.10
C PRO A 242 9.67 -0.75 -8.21
N LYS A 243 10.93 -1.06 -7.92
CA LYS A 243 11.84 -1.75 -8.85
C LYS A 243 11.83 -3.26 -8.59
N ILE A 244 10.65 -3.88 -8.65
CA ILE A 244 10.48 -5.31 -8.34
C ILE A 244 10.83 -6.18 -9.56
N ARG A 245 11.68 -7.18 -9.32
CA ARG A 245 11.99 -8.28 -10.25
C ARG A 245 11.56 -9.59 -9.61
N GLY A 246 11.01 -10.50 -10.40
CA GLY A 246 10.47 -11.77 -9.92
C GLY A 246 9.26 -11.61 -9.00
N GLY A 247 8.49 -10.53 -9.13
CA GLY A 247 7.31 -10.30 -8.31
C GLY A 247 6.06 -11.02 -8.82
N ILE A 248 5.00 -10.92 -8.03
CA ILE A 248 3.62 -11.27 -8.41
C ILE A 248 2.90 -9.93 -8.56
N LEU A 249 2.67 -9.51 -9.81
CA LEU A 249 2.05 -8.22 -10.11
C LEU A 249 0.54 -8.40 -10.24
N PHE A 250 -0.26 -7.76 -9.40
CA PHE A 250 -1.71 -7.76 -9.55
C PHE A 250 -2.25 -6.41 -10.07
N LEU A 251 -3.25 -6.46 -10.95
CA LEU A 251 -3.78 -5.29 -11.63
C LEU A 251 -5.31 -5.33 -11.71
N GLU A 252 -5.93 -4.19 -11.46
CA GLU A 252 -7.37 -3.94 -11.66
C GLU A 252 -7.58 -2.52 -12.20
N ASP A 253 -8.74 -2.22 -12.76
CA ASP A 253 -9.11 -0.83 -13.05
C ASP A 253 -10.62 -0.64 -13.14
N VAL A 254 -11.07 0.61 -13.16
CA VAL A 254 -12.49 0.97 -13.23
C VAL A 254 -12.73 2.08 -14.24
N ALA A 255 -13.81 1.94 -15.00
CA ALA A 255 -14.25 2.89 -16.02
C ALA A 255 -13.22 3.19 -17.13
N GLU A 256 -12.21 2.34 -17.27
CA GLU A 256 -11.24 2.41 -18.36
C GLU A 256 -11.64 1.50 -19.51
N HIS A 257 -11.81 2.11 -20.68
CA HIS A 257 -12.09 1.36 -21.90
C HIS A 257 -10.97 0.34 -22.17
N PRO A 258 -11.26 -0.87 -22.69
CA PRO A 258 -10.25 -1.89 -23.03
C PRO A 258 -8.98 -1.36 -23.71
N TYR A 259 -9.09 -0.48 -24.72
CA TYR A 259 -7.91 0.05 -25.41
C TYR A 259 -7.02 0.92 -24.49
N ARG A 260 -7.59 1.55 -23.47
CA ARG A 260 -6.83 2.32 -22.47
C ARG A 260 -6.12 1.40 -21.51
N VAL A 261 -6.78 0.32 -21.11
CA VAL A 261 -6.17 -0.78 -20.34
C VAL A 261 -4.98 -1.35 -21.12
N GLU A 262 -5.19 -1.75 -22.38
CA GLU A 262 -4.11 -2.26 -23.24
C GLU A 262 -2.99 -1.23 -23.41
N ARG A 263 -3.30 0.04 -23.65
CA ARG A 263 -2.28 1.10 -23.77
C ARG A 263 -1.41 1.21 -22.51
N MET A 264 -2.00 1.11 -21.32
CA MET A 264 -1.24 1.12 -20.07
C MET A 264 -0.40 -0.15 -19.90
N LEU A 265 -0.94 -1.31 -20.26
CA LEU A 265 -0.18 -2.57 -20.27
C LEU A 265 0.98 -2.54 -21.27
N ILE A 266 0.79 -1.97 -22.47
CA ILE A 266 1.84 -1.73 -23.46
C ILE A 266 2.93 -0.85 -22.87
N GLN A 267 2.57 0.23 -22.18
CA GLN A 267 3.53 1.13 -21.54
C GLN A 267 4.38 0.38 -20.50
N LEU A 268 3.75 -0.42 -19.63
CA LEU A 268 4.45 -1.24 -18.63
C LEU A 268 5.30 -2.34 -19.28
N TRP A 269 4.84 -2.93 -20.38
CA TRP A 269 5.59 -3.93 -21.15
C TRP A 269 6.84 -3.32 -21.80
N GLN A 270 6.70 -2.19 -22.49
CA GLN A 270 7.80 -1.49 -23.16
C GLN A 270 8.81 -0.93 -22.15
N ALA A 271 8.38 -0.57 -20.94
CA ALA A 271 9.28 -0.22 -19.84
C ALA A 271 10.02 -1.45 -19.25
N GLY A 272 9.72 -2.66 -19.73
CA GLY A 272 10.33 -3.90 -19.27
C GLY A 272 9.81 -4.38 -17.91
N ILE A 273 8.70 -3.83 -17.41
CA ILE A 273 8.16 -4.18 -16.09
C ILE A 273 7.45 -5.52 -16.16
N LEU A 274 6.52 -5.69 -17.10
CA LEU A 274 5.68 -6.89 -17.15
C LEU A 274 6.51 -8.17 -17.35
N ALA A 275 7.51 -8.13 -18.23
CA ALA A 275 8.38 -9.27 -18.55
C ALA A 275 9.31 -9.70 -17.39
N ARG A 276 9.41 -8.91 -16.32
CA ARG A 276 10.25 -9.24 -15.14
C ARG A 276 9.48 -9.93 -14.03
N GLN A 277 8.19 -10.18 -14.20
CA GLN A 277 7.33 -10.76 -13.16
C GLN A 277 7.26 -12.28 -13.29
N LYS A 278 6.98 -12.97 -12.19
CA LYS A 278 6.72 -14.42 -12.18
C LYS A 278 5.27 -14.74 -12.58
N ALA A 279 4.34 -13.87 -12.23
CA ALA A 279 2.94 -13.95 -12.60
C ALA A 279 2.33 -12.55 -12.69
N ILE A 280 1.31 -12.43 -13.53
CA ILE A 280 0.40 -11.28 -13.56
C ILE A 280 -0.97 -11.77 -13.12
N VAL A 281 -1.51 -11.20 -12.05
CA VAL A 281 -2.82 -11.57 -11.49
C VAL A 281 -3.83 -10.46 -11.77
N LEU A 282 -4.84 -10.75 -12.57
CA LEU A 282 -5.85 -9.79 -12.96
C LEU A 282 -7.04 -9.87 -12.01
N GLY A 283 -7.30 -8.75 -11.35
CA GLY A 283 -8.55 -8.47 -10.67
C GLY A 283 -9.67 -8.16 -11.65
N ARG A 284 -10.62 -7.34 -11.23
CA ARG A 284 -11.81 -6.99 -12.01
C ARG A 284 -11.60 -5.65 -12.70
N PHE A 285 -11.79 -5.64 -14.02
CA PHE A 285 -11.86 -4.44 -14.85
C PHE A 285 -13.34 -4.10 -15.04
N THR A 286 -13.84 -3.08 -14.36
CA THR A 286 -15.29 -2.80 -14.26
C THR A 286 -15.68 -1.47 -14.88
N ASP A 287 -17.00 -1.25 -15.04
CA ASP A 287 -17.63 0.02 -15.46
C ASP A 287 -17.14 0.62 -16.80
N TYR A 288 -16.42 -0.15 -17.62
CA TYR A 288 -16.11 0.24 -18.98
C TYR A 288 -17.34 0.07 -19.88
N ARG A 289 -17.41 0.89 -20.93
CA ARG A 289 -18.50 0.83 -21.92
C ARG A 289 -17.89 0.69 -23.30
N LEU A 290 -18.26 -0.38 -23.98
CA LEU A 290 -17.95 -0.60 -25.39
C LEU A 290 -18.79 0.33 -26.27
N ALA A 291 -18.26 0.65 -27.43
CA ALA A 291 -18.88 1.41 -28.49
C ALA A 291 -18.96 0.58 -29.79
N PRO A 292 -19.87 0.89 -30.72
CA PRO A 292 -20.01 0.11 -31.96
C PRO A 292 -18.74 -0.04 -32.79
N HIS A 293 -17.81 0.92 -32.69
CA HIS A 293 -16.56 0.90 -33.45
C HIS A 293 -15.50 -0.06 -32.91
N ASP A 294 -15.68 -0.62 -31.71
CA ASP A 294 -14.77 -1.61 -31.13
C ASP A 294 -14.80 -2.93 -31.91
N LYS A 295 -15.92 -3.22 -32.61
CA LYS A 295 -16.04 -4.36 -33.53
C LYS A 295 -15.56 -5.70 -32.92
N GLY A 296 -15.92 -5.95 -31.65
CA GLY A 296 -15.53 -7.15 -30.91
C GLY A 296 -14.29 -6.99 -30.02
N TYR A 297 -13.64 -5.82 -30.03
CA TYR A 297 -12.53 -5.53 -29.13
C TYR A 297 -13.02 -5.24 -27.71
N ASP A 298 -12.68 -6.11 -26.77
CA ASP A 298 -13.07 -6.02 -25.36
C ASP A 298 -11.92 -6.44 -24.43
N MET A 299 -12.21 -6.65 -23.14
CA MET A 299 -11.20 -7.10 -22.19
C MET A 299 -10.66 -8.51 -22.47
N HIS A 300 -11.41 -9.41 -23.11
CA HIS A 300 -10.89 -10.72 -23.49
C HIS A 300 -9.77 -10.57 -24.52
N GLU A 301 -9.93 -9.67 -25.50
CA GLU A 301 -8.88 -9.37 -26.48
C GLU A 301 -7.64 -8.76 -25.82
N VAL A 302 -7.80 -7.87 -24.84
CA VAL A 302 -6.67 -7.30 -24.07
C VAL A 302 -5.90 -8.38 -23.32
N VAL A 303 -6.59 -9.31 -22.67
CA VAL A 303 -5.95 -10.42 -21.95
C VAL A 303 -5.26 -11.38 -22.92
N ALA A 304 -5.88 -11.68 -24.06
CA ALA A 304 -5.28 -12.50 -25.12
C ALA A 304 -3.99 -11.86 -25.66
N TRP A 305 -4.01 -10.54 -25.91
CA TRP A 305 -2.82 -9.77 -26.30
C TRP A 305 -1.73 -9.84 -25.21
N LEU A 306 -2.11 -9.66 -23.94
CA LEU A 306 -1.17 -9.67 -22.81
C LEU A 306 -0.43 -11.01 -22.73
N ARG A 307 -1.16 -12.13 -22.76
CA ARG A 307 -0.59 -13.49 -22.76
C ARG A 307 0.33 -13.70 -23.96
N LYS A 308 -0.14 -13.33 -25.15
CA LYS A 308 0.62 -13.51 -26.40
C LYS A 308 1.92 -12.72 -26.38
N THR A 309 1.93 -11.52 -25.83
CA THR A 309 3.04 -10.56 -25.95
C THR A 309 4.05 -10.67 -24.81
N VAL A 310 3.60 -10.76 -23.56
CA VAL A 310 4.48 -10.67 -22.38
C VAL A 310 5.12 -12.01 -22.04
N LYS A 311 4.46 -13.14 -22.33
CA LYS A 311 4.94 -14.51 -22.02
C LYS A 311 5.18 -14.77 -20.53
N VAL A 312 4.53 -14.01 -19.65
CA VAL A 312 4.44 -14.27 -18.21
C VAL A 312 3.06 -14.87 -17.93
N PRO A 313 2.94 -15.90 -17.06
CA PRO A 313 1.65 -16.49 -16.70
C PRO A 313 0.64 -15.43 -16.23
N VAL A 314 -0.56 -15.47 -16.79
CA VAL A 314 -1.68 -14.60 -16.44
C VAL A 314 -2.77 -15.40 -15.73
N VAL A 315 -3.03 -15.02 -14.48
CA VAL A 315 -4.10 -15.58 -13.64
C VAL A 315 -5.23 -14.56 -13.56
N THR A 316 -6.44 -14.92 -13.97
CA THR A 316 -7.62 -14.05 -13.91
C THR A 316 -8.50 -14.43 -12.71
N GLY A 317 -9.47 -13.59 -12.38
CA GLY A 317 -10.56 -13.96 -11.47
C GLY A 317 -10.35 -13.54 -10.02
N LEU A 318 -9.19 -12.96 -9.68
CA LEU A 318 -8.90 -12.43 -8.35
C LEU A 318 -10.08 -11.54 -7.88
N PRO A 319 -10.69 -11.82 -6.71
CA PRO A 319 -11.81 -11.05 -6.18
C PRO A 319 -11.29 -9.72 -5.63
N TYR A 320 -10.86 -8.84 -6.53
CA TYR A 320 -10.23 -7.57 -6.21
C TYR A 320 -10.56 -6.53 -7.27
N GLY A 321 -10.63 -5.26 -6.85
CA GLY A 321 -10.92 -4.11 -7.71
C GLY A 321 -12.22 -3.42 -7.33
N HIS A 322 -12.77 -2.63 -8.23
CA HIS A 322 -14.00 -1.86 -7.98
C HIS A 322 -15.26 -2.73 -8.11
N VAL A 323 -15.37 -3.69 -7.20
CA VAL A 323 -16.44 -4.68 -7.04
C VAL A 323 -16.89 -4.77 -5.58
N ALA A 324 -18.01 -5.45 -5.34
CA ALA A 324 -18.48 -5.70 -3.97
C ALA A 324 -17.49 -6.59 -3.21
N THR A 325 -17.36 -7.86 -3.63
CA THR A 325 -16.42 -8.83 -3.05
C THR A 325 -14.97 -8.48 -3.34
N LYS A 326 -14.20 -8.21 -2.28
CA LYS A 326 -12.86 -7.65 -2.39
C LYS A 326 -11.93 -8.17 -1.30
N ALA A 327 -10.87 -8.84 -1.75
CA ALA A 327 -9.76 -9.21 -0.91
C ALA A 327 -8.97 -7.99 -0.43
N THR A 328 -8.32 -8.13 0.73
CA THR A 328 -7.25 -7.22 1.15
C THR A 328 -5.92 -7.90 0.90
N LEU A 329 -4.97 -7.19 0.30
CA LEU A 329 -3.72 -7.74 -0.22
C LEU A 329 -2.50 -7.03 0.39
N PRO A 330 -1.50 -7.75 0.93
CA PRO A 330 -0.29 -7.16 1.52
C PRO A 330 0.73 -6.77 0.44
N ILE A 331 0.83 -5.47 0.16
CA ILE A 331 1.72 -4.89 -0.84
C ILE A 331 3.13 -4.83 -0.29
N GLY A 332 4.08 -5.49 -0.96
CA GLY A 332 5.48 -5.58 -0.55
C GLY A 332 5.83 -6.88 0.18
N GLN A 333 4.84 -7.69 0.54
CA GLN A 333 5.06 -8.99 1.20
C GLN A 333 5.44 -10.07 0.19
N LYS A 334 6.32 -11.00 0.57
CA LYS A 334 6.57 -12.22 -0.20
C LYS A 334 5.36 -13.14 -0.05
N VAL A 335 4.79 -13.59 -1.17
CA VAL A 335 3.63 -14.48 -1.22
C VAL A 335 3.86 -15.59 -2.23
N GLY A 336 3.01 -16.61 -2.22
CA GLY A 336 2.92 -17.60 -3.28
C GLY A 336 1.67 -17.49 -4.12
N ILE A 337 1.79 -17.85 -5.40
CA ILE A 337 0.66 -18.06 -6.31
C ILE A 337 0.78 -19.46 -6.91
N ALA A 338 -0.29 -20.24 -6.77
CA ALA A 338 -0.42 -21.54 -7.39
C ALA A 338 -1.78 -21.66 -8.09
N THR A 339 -1.82 -22.31 -9.25
CA THR A 339 -3.06 -22.57 -9.99
C THR A 339 -3.29 -24.07 -10.14
N GLU A 340 -4.53 -24.47 -9.98
CA GLU A 340 -5.02 -25.79 -10.33
C GLU A 340 -6.30 -25.68 -11.18
N LYS A 341 -6.93 -26.80 -11.52
CA LYS A 341 -8.07 -26.79 -12.44
C LYS A 341 -9.26 -26.03 -11.84
N GLY A 342 -9.49 -24.81 -12.34
CA GLY A 342 -10.63 -23.97 -11.94
C GLY A 342 -10.36 -23.05 -10.73
N LEU A 343 -9.19 -23.15 -10.10
CA LEU A 343 -8.86 -22.44 -8.87
C LEU A 343 -7.45 -21.85 -8.90
N ALA A 344 -7.28 -20.75 -8.18
CA ALA A 344 -5.99 -20.18 -7.86
C ALA A 344 -5.89 -19.93 -6.35
N HIS A 345 -4.70 -20.11 -5.80
CA HIS A 345 -4.38 -19.93 -4.40
C HIS A 345 -3.28 -18.89 -4.26
N LEU A 346 -3.58 -17.82 -3.53
CA LEU A 346 -2.60 -16.83 -3.10
C LEU A 346 -2.22 -17.12 -1.64
N VAL A 347 -1.03 -17.67 -1.42
CA VAL A 347 -0.48 -18.01 -0.10
C VAL A 347 0.17 -16.76 0.49
N LEU A 348 -0.48 -16.14 1.46
CA LEU A 348 -0.07 -14.88 2.07
C LEU A 348 0.95 -15.08 3.19
N ASP A 349 0.82 -16.16 3.96
CA ASP A 349 1.76 -16.53 5.02
C ASP A 349 2.18 -18.00 4.84
N GLU A 350 3.47 -18.28 4.99
CA GLU A 350 4.03 -19.62 4.91
C GLU A 350 4.63 -20.01 6.26
N HIS A 351 4.05 -21.03 6.89
CA HIS A 351 4.62 -21.61 8.10
C HIS A 351 5.70 -22.63 7.75
N HIS A 352 6.92 -22.36 8.18
CA HIS A 352 7.97 -23.38 8.24
C HIS A 352 7.79 -24.16 9.54
N HIS A 353 7.15 -25.33 9.45
CA HIS A 353 7.02 -26.27 10.57
C HIS A 353 8.28 -27.11 10.78
#